data_AF-A0A419SUT2-F1
#
_entry.id   AF-A0A419SUT2-F1
#
_cell.length_a   1.000
_cell.length_b   1.000
_cell.length_c   1.000
_cell.angle_alpha   90.00
_cell.angle_beta   90.00
_cell.angle_gamma   90.00
#
_symmetry.space_group_name_H-M   'P 1'
#
loop_
_entity.id
_entity.type
_entity.pdbx_description
1 polymer ?
#
loop_
_entity_poly.entity_id
_entity_poly.type
_entity_poly.pdbx_seq_one_letter_code
_entity_poly.pdbx_strand_id
1 'polypeptide(L)'
;MDKASIIKISFLSSLVAIIESVFGNIDVSYIILFFLIILDTITGIAVAVKYGSFNSKGLSRLVKKTITYGAAILTVRLLEIGIMTFLETEIISKILVAFLQVTETISILENLTLLGVPLPSNFITFLLNHIKIPGLNTAIKLGIKSQNNEISEIDDIIRYQIPAFEDKEIKKLLRIKFKYWKLVAMQISKVFSTNGKKDKEHLYYKIMSLIEKSTNDMNKEIKEENIPKEYIKRFDSIYKPCFDKWIQELKQICYSQQSVSEKKDQILNNIIVLSYKMILAAHKVYNNNNYN
;
A
#
# COMPACT_ATOMS: atom_id res chain seq x y z
N MET A 1 -55.47 17.90 6.80
CA MET A 1 -54.02 17.63 6.87
C MET A 1 -53.68 17.41 8.33
N ASP A 2 -53.13 16.26 8.67
CA ASP A 2 -52.95 15.83 10.07
C ASP A 2 -51.85 16.66 10.77
N LYS A 3 -52.00 17.01 12.05
CA LYS A 3 -51.00 17.85 12.77
C LYS A 3 -49.60 17.23 12.74
N ALA A 4 -49.53 15.90 12.80
CA ALA A 4 -48.28 15.15 12.68
C ALA A 4 -47.63 15.28 11.29
N SER A 5 -48.44 15.42 10.22
CA SER A 5 -47.93 15.64 8.86
C SER A 5 -47.38 17.05 8.69
N ILE A 6 -48.03 18.05 9.28
CA ILE A 6 -47.57 19.45 9.24
C ILE A 6 -46.22 19.61 9.97
N ILE A 7 -46.08 19.02 11.16
CA ILE A 7 -44.81 19.07 11.94
C ILE A 7 -43.66 18.40 11.18
N LYS A 8 -43.89 17.24 10.54
CA LYS A 8 -42.88 16.56 9.73
C LYS A 8 -42.45 17.39 8.52
N ILE A 9 -43.41 18.01 7.83
CA ILE A 9 -43.15 18.87 6.68
C ILE A 9 -42.37 20.11 7.12
N SER A 10 -42.74 20.75 8.24
CA SER A 10 -42.03 21.91 8.78
C SER A 10 -40.60 21.60 9.23
N PHE A 11 -40.37 20.43 9.83
CA PHE A 11 -39.02 19.99 10.19
C PHE A 11 -38.18 19.71 8.94
N LEU A 12 -38.75 19.02 7.95
CA LEU A 12 -38.07 18.73 6.68
C LEU A 12 -37.76 20.01 5.91
N SER A 13 -38.70 20.95 5.83
CA SER A 13 -38.49 22.25 5.15
C SER A 13 -37.45 23.11 5.88
N SER A 14 -37.43 23.07 7.23
CA SER A 14 -36.39 23.75 8.00
C SER A 14 -35.02 23.12 7.79
N LEU A 15 -34.93 21.80 7.69
CA LEU A 15 -33.67 21.11 7.41
C LEU A 15 -33.15 21.45 6.01
N VAL A 16 -34.04 21.48 5.01
CA VAL A 16 -33.69 21.87 3.64
C VAL A 16 -33.26 23.33 3.58
N ALA A 17 -33.96 24.25 4.24
CA ALA A 17 -33.59 25.65 4.30
C ALA A 17 -32.23 25.88 5.00
N ILE A 18 -31.93 25.12 6.06
CA ILE A 18 -30.60 25.16 6.71
C ILE A 18 -29.53 24.67 5.73
N ILE A 19 -29.78 23.56 5.03
CA ILE A 19 -28.86 23.03 4.02
C ILE A 19 -28.64 24.06 2.91
N GLU A 20 -29.68 24.67 2.35
CA GLU A 20 -29.56 25.71 1.32
C GLU A 20 -28.80 26.95 1.83
N SER A 21 -29.05 27.38 3.06
CA SER A 21 -28.34 28.54 3.64
C SER A 21 -26.85 28.29 3.91
N VAL A 22 -26.48 27.04 4.20
CA VAL A 22 -25.09 26.64 4.53
C VAL A 22 -24.31 26.30 3.25
N PHE A 23 -24.97 25.72 2.26
CA PHE A 23 -24.33 25.31 1.00
C PHE A 23 -24.41 26.36 -0.11
N GLY A 24 -25.28 27.37 0.00
CA GLY A 24 -25.38 28.46 -0.97
C GLY A 24 -25.55 27.98 -2.40
N ASN A 25 -24.97 28.73 -3.37
CA ASN A 25 -24.78 28.19 -4.72
C ASN A 25 -23.75 27.05 -4.64
N ILE A 26 -24.13 25.87 -5.10
CA ILE A 26 -23.21 24.73 -5.18
C ILE A 26 -22.08 25.09 -6.16
N ASP A 27 -20.94 25.51 -5.61
CA ASP A 27 -19.75 25.77 -6.39
C ASP A 27 -19.30 24.50 -7.12
N VAL A 28 -18.81 24.69 -8.34
CA VAL A 28 -18.28 23.62 -9.21
C VAL A 28 -17.27 22.73 -8.49
N SER A 29 -16.52 23.27 -7.52
CA SER A 29 -15.57 22.54 -6.68
C SER A 29 -16.21 21.42 -5.86
N TYR A 30 -17.42 21.61 -5.31
CA TYR A 30 -18.12 20.57 -4.56
C TYR A 30 -18.56 19.41 -5.48
N ILE A 31 -18.98 19.74 -6.70
CA ILE A 31 -19.36 18.75 -7.72
C ILE A 31 -18.13 17.92 -8.12
N ILE A 32 -16.99 18.57 -8.36
CA ILE A 32 -15.72 17.89 -8.67
C ILE A 32 -15.33 16.94 -7.53
N LEU A 33 -15.42 17.38 -6.26
CA LEU A 33 -15.11 16.54 -5.11
C LEU A 33 -16.02 15.30 -5.04
N PHE A 34 -17.32 15.49 -5.30
CA PHE A 34 -18.27 14.38 -5.33
C PHE A 34 -17.91 13.34 -6.41
N PHE A 35 -17.58 13.78 -7.63
CA PHE A 35 -17.13 12.88 -8.69
C PHE A 35 -15.83 12.16 -8.33
N LEU A 36 -14.88 12.83 -7.68
CA LEU A 36 -13.63 12.20 -7.22
C LEU A 36 -13.89 11.09 -6.20
N ILE A 37 -14.79 11.28 -5.24
CA ILE A 37 -15.16 10.25 -4.25
C ILE A 37 -15.78 9.02 -4.94
N ILE A 38 -16.62 9.24 -5.96
CA ILE A 38 -17.21 8.16 -6.76
C ILE A 38 -16.11 7.39 -7.50
N LEU A 39 -15.21 8.10 -8.18
CA LEU A 39 -14.13 7.50 -8.95
C LEU A 39 -13.16 6.72 -8.03
N ASP A 40 -12.81 7.28 -6.87
CA ASP A 40 -12.03 6.60 -5.85
C ASP A 40 -12.69 5.30 -5.39
N THR A 41 -14.01 5.32 -5.18
CA THR A 41 -14.74 4.14 -4.77
C THR A 41 -14.75 3.07 -5.86
N ILE A 42 -14.98 3.44 -7.12
CA ILE A 42 -14.94 2.52 -8.25
C ILE A 42 -13.56 1.89 -8.38
N THR A 43 -12.50 2.69 -8.31
CA THR A 43 -11.11 2.20 -8.39
C THR A 43 -10.73 1.31 -7.20
N GLY A 44 -11.16 1.66 -5.98
CA GLY A 44 -10.95 0.84 -4.78
C GLY A 44 -11.72 -0.48 -4.83
N ILE A 45 -12.93 -0.50 -5.40
CA ILE A 45 -13.69 -1.74 -5.65
C ILE A 45 -12.96 -2.60 -6.68
N ALA A 46 -12.49 -2.02 -7.78
CA ALA A 46 -11.76 -2.76 -8.81
C ALA A 46 -10.49 -3.43 -8.25
N VAL A 47 -9.76 -2.75 -7.35
CA VAL A 47 -8.63 -3.32 -6.61
C VAL A 47 -9.11 -4.50 -5.74
N ALA A 48 -10.16 -4.32 -4.93
CA ALA A 48 -10.66 -5.37 -4.05
C ALA A 48 -11.12 -6.63 -4.81
N VAL A 49 -11.74 -6.44 -5.99
CA VAL A 49 -12.13 -7.54 -6.89
C VAL A 49 -10.91 -8.26 -7.45
N LYS A 50 -9.90 -7.52 -7.94
CA LYS A 50 -8.65 -8.09 -8.48
C LYS A 50 -7.90 -8.94 -7.45
N TYR A 51 -7.92 -8.55 -6.19
CA TYR A 51 -7.23 -9.25 -5.10
C TYR A 51 -8.14 -10.18 -4.28
N GLY A 52 -9.38 -10.43 -4.72
CA GLY A 52 -10.30 -11.38 -4.09
C GLY A 52 -10.72 -11.03 -2.65
N SER A 53 -10.61 -9.76 -2.25
CA SER A 53 -10.88 -9.26 -0.89
C SER A 53 -12.16 -8.43 -0.80
N PHE A 54 -13.11 -8.66 -1.71
CA PHE A 54 -14.38 -7.96 -1.75
C PHE A 54 -15.22 -8.30 -0.51
N ASN A 55 -15.39 -7.33 0.38
CA ASN A 55 -16.18 -7.47 1.60
C ASN A 55 -17.01 -6.19 1.82
N SER A 56 -18.10 -6.26 2.60
CA SER A 56 -19.00 -5.14 2.95
C SER A 56 -18.27 -3.93 3.56
N LYS A 57 -17.05 -4.15 4.07
CA LYS A 57 -16.12 -3.11 4.53
C LYS A 57 -15.80 -2.07 3.44
N GLY A 58 -15.82 -2.43 2.16
CA GLY A 58 -15.58 -1.50 1.04
C GLY A 58 -16.65 -0.41 0.92
N LEU A 59 -17.93 -0.79 0.98
CA LEU A 59 -19.05 0.15 0.94
C LEU A 59 -19.10 1.04 2.20
N SER A 60 -18.70 0.48 3.36
CA SER A 60 -18.59 1.26 4.60
C SER A 60 -17.56 2.39 4.54
N ARG A 61 -16.54 2.27 3.66
CA ARG A 61 -15.54 3.34 3.47
C ARG A 61 -16.12 4.54 2.73
N LEU A 62 -16.95 4.32 1.70
CA LEU A 62 -17.65 5.40 1.01
C LEU A 62 -18.53 6.18 2.00
N VAL A 63 -19.35 5.48 2.78
CA VAL A 63 -20.25 6.12 3.76
C VAL A 63 -19.46 6.92 4.79
N LYS A 64 -18.35 6.37 5.30
CA LYS A 64 -17.47 7.09 6.24
C LYS A 64 -16.83 8.33 5.61
N LYS A 65 -16.34 8.25 4.36
CA LYS A 65 -15.75 9.40 3.65
C LYS A 65 -16.80 10.50 3.44
N THR A 66 -17.98 10.15 2.93
CA THR A 66 -19.06 11.11 2.69
C THR A 66 -19.50 11.81 3.97
N ILE A 67 -19.70 11.06 5.08
CA ILE A 67 -20.08 11.65 6.36
C ILE A 67 -18.96 12.54 6.92
N THR A 68 -17.70 12.08 6.87
CA THR A 68 -16.57 12.83 7.42
C THR A 68 -16.33 14.13 6.65
N TYR A 69 -16.34 14.08 5.32
CA TYR A 69 -16.13 15.26 4.48
C TYR A 69 -17.32 16.22 4.56
N GLY A 70 -18.55 15.68 4.55
CA GLY A 70 -19.76 16.48 4.76
C GLY A 70 -19.73 17.21 6.11
N ALA A 71 -19.39 16.51 7.19
CA ALA A 71 -19.28 17.10 8.52
C ALA A 71 -18.16 18.15 8.62
N ALA A 72 -17.00 17.91 7.98
CA ALA A 72 -15.89 18.85 7.97
C ALA A 72 -16.23 20.13 7.20
N ILE A 73 -16.81 20.00 6.00
CA ILE A 73 -17.27 21.13 5.19
C ILE A 73 -18.35 21.92 5.93
N LEU A 74 -19.33 21.23 6.52
CA LEU A 74 -20.40 21.86 7.27
C LEU A 74 -19.88 22.60 8.51
N THR A 75 -18.94 22.01 9.24
CA THR A 75 -18.32 22.65 10.41
C THR A 75 -17.56 23.92 10.01
N VAL A 76 -16.77 23.87 8.95
CA VAL A 76 -16.03 25.05 8.46
C VAL A 76 -16.98 26.10 7.89
N ARG A 77 -18.04 25.71 7.19
CA ARG A 77 -19.07 26.66 6.70
C ARG A 77 -19.82 27.33 7.84
N LEU A 78 -20.23 26.57 8.86
CA LEU A 78 -20.87 27.15 10.05
C LEU A 78 -19.92 28.07 10.82
N LEU A 79 -18.63 27.74 10.86
CA LEU A 79 -17.60 28.59 11.45
C LEU A 79 -17.41 29.88 10.65
N GLU A 80 -17.35 29.81 9.32
CA GLU A 80 -17.29 30.98 8.45
C GLU A 80 -18.51 31.87 8.66
N ILE A 81 -19.72 31.31 8.65
CA ILE A 81 -20.96 32.08 8.89
C ILE A 81 -20.97 32.70 10.30
N GLY A 82 -20.51 31.95 11.32
CA GLY A 82 -20.55 32.37 12.72
C GLY A 82 -19.44 33.34 13.15
N ILE A 83 -18.25 33.25 12.56
CA ILE A 83 -17.09 34.12 12.88
C ILE A 83 -17.02 35.33 11.93
N MET A 84 -17.37 35.15 10.65
CA MET A 84 -17.14 36.16 9.61
C MET A 84 -18.38 36.99 9.30
N THR A 85 -19.07 37.51 10.32
CA THR A 85 -20.05 38.60 10.10
C THR A 85 -19.40 39.90 9.58
N PHE A 86 -18.06 39.94 9.43
CA PHE A 86 -17.28 41.11 9.00
C PHE A 86 -16.51 40.96 7.68
N LEU A 87 -16.37 39.76 7.10
CA LEU A 87 -15.67 39.55 5.82
C LEU A 87 -16.38 38.45 5.02
N GLU A 88 -17.03 38.82 3.92
CA GLU A 88 -17.70 37.92 2.97
C GLU A 88 -16.71 37.00 2.24
N THR A 89 -16.06 36.07 2.94
CA THR A 89 -15.02 35.24 2.36
C THR A 89 -15.28 33.76 2.60
N GLU A 90 -15.46 33.03 1.50
CA GLU A 90 -15.60 31.57 1.47
C GLU A 90 -14.25 30.85 1.38
N ILE A 91 -13.17 31.54 1.73
CA ILE A 91 -11.81 31.15 1.42
C ILE A 91 -11.42 29.87 2.16
N ILE A 92 -11.85 29.71 3.42
CA ILE A 92 -11.46 28.56 4.25
C ILE A 92 -12.18 27.29 3.75
N SER A 93 -13.46 27.40 3.43
CA SER A 93 -14.23 26.32 2.80
C SER A 93 -13.66 25.92 1.45
N LYS A 94 -13.25 26.88 0.61
CA LYS A 94 -12.63 26.60 -0.70
C LYS A 94 -11.28 25.90 -0.55
N ILE A 95 -10.44 26.33 0.41
CA ILE A 95 -9.18 25.66 0.72
C ILE A 95 -9.42 24.24 1.23
N LEU A 96 -10.40 24.03 2.11
CA LEU A 96 -10.75 22.71 2.61
C LEU A 96 -11.21 21.79 1.47
N VAL A 97 -12.10 22.26 0.60
CA VAL A 97 -12.59 21.48 -0.55
C VAL A 97 -11.44 21.13 -1.50
N ALA A 98 -10.56 22.09 -1.80
CA ALA A 98 -9.37 21.84 -2.61
C ALA A 98 -8.45 20.79 -1.98
N PHE A 99 -8.25 20.85 -0.65
CA PHE A 99 -7.51 19.83 0.08
C PHE A 99 -8.15 18.44 -0.05
N LEU A 100 -9.48 18.34 0.11
CA LEU A 100 -10.21 17.08 -0.03
C LEU A 100 -10.15 16.51 -1.46
N GLN A 101 -10.20 17.37 -2.49
CA GLN A 101 -10.05 16.95 -3.89
C GLN A 101 -8.66 16.37 -4.15
N VAL A 102 -7.62 17.00 -3.62
CA VAL A 102 -6.25 16.49 -3.69
C VAL A 102 -6.14 15.12 -3.02
N THR A 103 -6.72 14.96 -1.83
CA THR A 103 -6.66 13.67 -1.12
C THR A 103 -7.35 12.54 -1.88
N GLU A 104 -8.50 12.80 -2.51
CA GLU A 104 -9.18 11.79 -3.34
C GLU A 104 -8.40 11.48 -4.62
N THR A 105 -7.80 12.50 -5.25
CA THR A 105 -6.94 12.30 -6.42
C THR A 105 -5.75 11.37 -6.11
N ILE A 106 -5.13 11.54 -4.94
CA ILE A 106 -4.05 10.65 -4.48
C ILE A 106 -4.58 9.22 -4.25
N SER A 107 -5.72 9.07 -3.56
CA SER A 107 -6.35 7.79 -3.28
C SER A 107 -6.70 7.01 -4.57
N ILE A 108 -7.22 7.69 -5.59
CA ILE A 108 -7.46 7.12 -6.93
C ILE A 108 -6.15 6.60 -7.54
N LEU A 109 -5.10 7.41 -7.44
CA LEU A 109 -3.81 7.11 -8.05
C LEU A 109 -3.15 5.88 -7.42
N GLU A 110 -3.27 5.72 -6.11
CA GLU A 110 -2.88 4.51 -5.39
C GLU A 110 -3.66 3.28 -5.89
N ASN A 111 -4.97 3.39 -6.02
CA ASN A 111 -5.80 2.29 -6.53
C ASN A 111 -5.44 1.92 -7.98
N LEU A 112 -5.19 2.90 -8.85
CA LEU A 112 -4.75 2.66 -10.24
C LEU A 112 -3.37 1.99 -10.30
N THR A 113 -2.45 2.35 -9.41
CA THR A 113 -1.14 1.70 -9.27
C THR A 113 -1.30 0.23 -8.89
N LEU A 114 -2.17 -0.07 -7.93
CA LEU A 114 -2.49 -1.45 -7.51
C LEU A 114 -3.17 -2.27 -8.63
N LEU A 115 -3.90 -1.59 -9.53
CA LEU A 115 -4.47 -2.20 -10.74
C LEU A 115 -3.41 -2.46 -11.82
N GLY A 116 -2.20 -1.93 -11.70
CA GLY A 116 -1.12 -2.10 -12.66
C GLY A 116 -1.19 -1.12 -13.83
N VAL A 117 -1.89 0.00 -13.66
CA VAL A 117 -1.91 1.08 -14.64
C VAL A 117 -0.55 1.81 -14.58
N PRO A 118 0.18 1.94 -15.70
CA PRO A 118 1.46 2.63 -15.71
C PRO A 118 1.23 4.13 -15.51
N LEU A 119 1.66 4.64 -14.36
CA LEU A 119 1.61 6.08 -14.08
C LEU A 119 2.86 6.77 -14.62
N PRO A 120 2.74 8.00 -15.16
CA PRO A 120 3.91 8.77 -15.57
C PRO A 120 4.83 9.00 -14.38
N SER A 121 6.11 8.67 -14.52
CA SER A 121 7.12 8.70 -13.44
C SER A 121 7.25 10.04 -12.72
N ASN A 122 6.80 11.14 -13.35
CA ASN A 122 6.96 12.51 -12.87
C ASN A 122 5.66 13.12 -12.33
N PHE A 123 4.50 12.45 -12.47
CA PHE A 123 3.20 13.04 -12.09
C PHE A 123 3.04 13.12 -10.56
N ILE A 124 3.50 12.08 -9.86
CA ILE A 124 3.59 12.08 -8.40
C ILE A 124 4.53 13.19 -7.92
N THR A 125 5.76 13.25 -8.44
CA THR A 125 6.74 14.28 -8.08
C THR A 125 6.24 15.71 -8.32
N PHE A 126 5.48 15.92 -9.41
CA PHE A 126 4.83 17.19 -9.72
C PHE A 126 3.77 17.58 -8.67
N LEU A 127 2.87 16.66 -8.29
CA LEU A 127 1.87 16.90 -7.25
C LEU A 127 2.49 17.21 -5.88
N LEU A 128 3.57 16.51 -5.53
CA LEU A 128 4.24 16.64 -4.23
C LEU A 128 4.99 17.96 -4.03
N ASN A 129 5.59 18.48 -5.10
CA ASN A 129 6.28 19.77 -5.03
C ASN A 129 5.31 20.94 -4.81
N HIS A 130 4.02 20.75 -5.13
CA HIS A 130 2.99 21.78 -4.99
C HIS A 130 2.06 21.58 -3.79
N ILE A 131 2.07 20.41 -3.15
CA ILE A 131 1.23 20.11 -1.98
C ILE A 131 2.14 19.79 -0.78
N LYS A 132 2.53 20.83 -0.03
CA LYS A 132 3.33 20.69 1.20
C LYS A 132 2.45 20.23 2.37
N ILE A 133 2.04 18.96 2.38
CA ILE A 133 1.31 18.37 3.52
C ILE A 133 2.33 17.80 4.54
N PRO A 134 2.30 18.23 5.81
CA PRO A 134 3.08 17.62 6.88
C PRO A 134 2.66 16.16 7.08
N GLY A 135 3.63 15.24 7.07
CA GLY A 135 3.37 13.79 7.17
C GLY A 135 3.33 13.07 5.81
N LEU A 136 2.98 13.76 4.72
CA LEU A 136 3.09 13.19 3.36
C LEU A 136 4.55 12.98 2.96
N ASN A 137 5.44 13.94 3.25
CA ASN A 137 6.89 13.77 3.10
C ASN A 137 7.45 12.59 3.91
N THR A 138 6.76 12.14 4.96
CA THR A 138 7.15 10.99 5.78
C THR A 138 6.59 9.69 5.22
N ALA A 139 5.30 9.67 4.83
CA ALA A 139 4.68 8.57 4.09
C ALA A 139 5.37 8.32 2.73
N ILE A 140 5.97 9.37 2.17
CA ILE A 140 6.74 9.34 0.93
C ILE A 140 8.24 9.17 1.20
N LYS A 141 8.81 9.57 2.34
CA LYS A 141 10.09 8.98 2.77
C LYS A 141 9.98 7.48 3.04
N LEU A 142 8.78 6.96 3.20
CA LEU A 142 8.49 5.53 3.22
C LEU A 142 8.23 5.01 1.78
N GLY A 143 7.51 5.78 0.93
CA GLY A 143 7.15 5.38 -0.46
C GLY A 143 8.15 5.70 -1.59
N ILE A 144 8.88 6.82 -1.57
CA ILE A 144 9.96 7.22 -2.51
C ILE A 144 11.32 6.64 -2.09
N LYS A 145 11.52 6.27 -0.82
CA LYS A 145 12.70 5.47 -0.43
C LYS A 145 12.69 4.08 -1.09
N SER A 146 11.55 3.66 -1.64
CA SER A 146 11.40 2.52 -2.55
C SER A 146 12.25 2.63 -3.83
N GLN A 147 12.62 3.83 -4.30
CA GLN A 147 13.55 3.95 -5.43
C GLN A 147 15.04 3.90 -5.04
N ASN A 148 15.39 3.83 -3.74
CA ASN A 148 16.79 3.74 -3.32
C ASN A 148 17.05 2.85 -2.08
N ASN A 149 16.14 1.93 -1.76
CA ASN A 149 16.44 0.78 -0.89
C ASN A 149 15.32 -0.25 -1.01
N GLU A 150 15.43 -1.17 -1.96
CA GLU A 150 14.64 -2.41 -2.03
C GLU A 150 14.74 -3.20 -0.71
N ILE A 151 15.88 -3.03 0.00
CA ILE A 151 16.16 -3.54 1.34
C ILE A 151 15.23 -2.92 2.41
N SER A 152 14.75 -1.68 2.21
CA SER A 152 13.86 -1.01 3.16
C SER A 152 12.41 -1.54 3.12
N GLU A 153 11.95 -2.04 1.98
CA GLU A 153 10.65 -2.72 1.89
C GLU A 153 10.65 -4.05 2.66
N ILE A 154 11.76 -4.79 2.58
CA ILE A 154 11.96 -5.99 3.40
C ILE A 154 11.94 -5.63 4.89
N ASP A 155 12.54 -4.50 5.27
CA ASP A 155 12.49 -4.01 6.66
C ASP A 155 11.07 -3.63 7.10
N ASP A 156 10.26 -3.08 6.20
CA ASP A 156 8.89 -2.71 6.52
C ASP A 156 7.99 -3.94 6.66
N ILE A 157 8.19 -4.98 5.85
CA ILE A 157 7.52 -6.28 6.05
C ILE A 157 7.91 -6.86 7.42
N ILE A 158 9.20 -6.82 7.78
CA ILE A 158 9.69 -7.29 9.10
C ILE A 158 9.04 -6.51 10.24
N ARG A 159 8.94 -5.19 10.12
CA ARG A 159 8.44 -4.30 11.17
C ARG A 159 6.93 -4.33 11.36
N TYR A 160 6.17 -4.48 10.28
CA TYR A 160 4.72 -4.28 10.34
C TYR A 160 3.91 -5.56 10.09
N GLN A 161 4.35 -6.44 9.18
CA GLN A 161 3.56 -7.63 8.82
C GLN A 161 3.86 -8.83 9.70
N ILE A 162 5.13 -9.07 10.03
CA ILE A 162 5.48 -10.22 10.90
C ILE A 162 4.84 -10.11 12.29
N PRO A 163 4.80 -8.94 12.98
CA PRO A 163 4.15 -8.83 14.28
C PRO A 163 2.64 -9.07 14.27
N ALA A 164 1.98 -8.95 13.11
CA ALA A 164 0.53 -9.16 12.97
C ALA A 164 0.11 -10.64 13.07
N PHE A 165 1.06 -11.58 12.98
CA PHE A 165 0.78 -13.01 13.17
C PHE A 165 0.62 -13.33 14.66
N GLU A 166 -0.46 -14.02 15.04
CA GLU A 166 -0.68 -14.43 16.43
C GLU A 166 0.24 -15.59 16.82
N ASP A 167 0.43 -16.55 15.91
CA ASP A 167 1.25 -17.75 16.09
C ASP A 167 2.75 -17.41 16.30
N LYS A 168 3.28 -17.85 17.45
CA LYS A 168 4.67 -17.60 17.87
C LYS A 168 5.70 -18.31 16.99
N GLU A 169 5.41 -19.51 16.53
CA GLU A 169 6.35 -20.31 15.73
C GLU A 169 6.40 -19.82 14.29
N ILE A 170 5.26 -19.41 13.72
CA ILE A 170 5.22 -18.73 12.41
C ILE A 170 5.98 -17.40 12.48
N LYS A 171 5.81 -16.62 13.56
CA LYS A 171 6.57 -15.38 13.78
C LYS A 171 8.07 -15.60 13.79
N LYS A 172 8.55 -16.59 14.54
CA LYS A 172 9.98 -16.94 14.59
C LYS A 172 10.49 -17.37 13.21
N LEU A 173 9.76 -18.27 12.55
CA LEU A 173 10.13 -18.76 11.22
C LEU A 173 10.26 -17.62 10.21
N LEU A 174 9.27 -16.71 10.18
CA LEU A 174 9.28 -15.55 9.31
C LEU A 174 10.43 -14.60 9.65
N ARG A 175 10.69 -14.30 10.93
CA ARG A 175 11.82 -13.44 11.32
C ARG A 175 13.15 -13.96 10.79
N ILE A 176 13.40 -15.26 10.96
CA ILE A 176 14.64 -15.88 10.48
C ILE A 176 14.70 -15.82 8.96
N LYS A 177 13.65 -16.27 8.26
CA LYS A 177 13.64 -16.26 6.78
C LYS A 177 13.86 -14.85 6.21
N PHE A 178 13.15 -13.84 6.73
CA PHE A 178 13.27 -12.46 6.28
C PHE A 178 14.62 -11.81 6.59
N LYS A 179 15.22 -12.12 7.74
CA LYS A 179 16.59 -11.71 8.08
C LYS A 179 17.58 -12.16 7.01
N TYR A 180 17.54 -13.43 6.61
CA TYR A 180 18.47 -13.95 5.60
C TYR A 180 18.16 -13.44 4.19
N TRP A 181 16.89 -13.27 3.82
CA TRP A 181 16.53 -12.66 2.53
C TRP A 181 16.98 -11.21 2.40
N LYS A 182 16.92 -10.45 3.50
CA LYS A 182 17.52 -9.12 3.57
C LYS A 182 19.03 -9.16 3.33
N LEU A 183 19.74 -10.09 3.98
CA LEU A 183 21.19 -10.25 3.78
C LEU A 183 21.53 -10.59 2.33
N VAL A 184 20.75 -11.47 1.70
CA VAL A 184 20.90 -11.80 0.27
C VAL A 184 20.72 -10.56 -0.60
N ALA A 185 19.65 -9.79 -0.39
CA ALA A 185 19.41 -8.56 -1.14
C ALA A 185 20.57 -7.55 -0.99
N MET A 186 21.08 -7.37 0.23
CA MET A 186 22.24 -6.51 0.51
C MET A 186 23.50 -6.99 -0.20
N GLN A 187 23.78 -8.30 -0.17
CA GLN A 187 24.96 -8.88 -0.81
C GLN A 187 24.87 -8.80 -2.33
N ILE A 188 23.70 -9.05 -2.91
CA ILE A 188 23.44 -8.89 -4.34
C ILE A 188 23.67 -7.44 -4.77
N SER A 189 23.07 -6.48 -4.06
CA SER A 189 23.28 -5.05 -4.33
C SER A 189 24.78 -4.70 -4.35
N LYS A 190 25.56 -5.19 -3.36
CA LYS A 190 27.02 -5.01 -3.32
C LYS A 190 27.75 -5.68 -4.48
N VAL A 191 27.33 -6.87 -4.91
CA VAL A 191 27.91 -7.57 -6.08
C VAL A 191 27.79 -6.72 -7.34
N PHE A 192 26.64 -6.09 -7.55
CA PHE A 192 26.40 -5.21 -8.70
C PHE A 192 27.18 -3.88 -8.60
N SER A 193 27.32 -3.29 -7.40
CA SER A 193 28.12 -2.07 -7.20
C SER A 193 29.63 -2.26 -7.39
N THR A 194 30.14 -3.49 -7.28
CA THR A 194 31.60 -3.76 -7.28
C THR A 194 32.12 -4.44 -8.54
N ASN A 195 31.28 -5.02 -9.41
CA ASN A 195 31.72 -5.86 -10.54
C ASN A 195 31.26 -5.31 -11.89
N GLY A 196 31.68 -4.08 -12.23
CA GLY A 196 31.18 -3.32 -13.37
C GLY A 196 31.30 -3.93 -14.77
N LYS A 197 32.03 -5.04 -14.98
CA LYS A 197 32.11 -5.77 -16.27
C LYS A 197 32.58 -7.23 -16.07
N LYS A 198 31.74 -8.12 -15.53
CA LYS A 198 32.04 -9.57 -15.55
C LYS A 198 31.04 -10.35 -16.41
N ASP A 199 31.58 -11.41 -16.99
CA ASP A 199 30.88 -12.42 -17.78
C ASP A 199 29.56 -12.89 -17.12
N LYS A 200 28.53 -13.10 -17.94
CA LYS A 200 27.15 -13.36 -17.52
C LYS A 200 27.03 -14.64 -16.70
N GLU A 201 27.83 -15.65 -17.03
CA GLU A 201 27.86 -16.93 -16.30
C GLU A 201 28.39 -16.72 -14.88
N HIS A 202 29.48 -15.96 -14.75
CA HIS A 202 30.11 -15.64 -13.47
C HIS A 202 29.17 -14.85 -12.53
N LEU A 203 28.30 -14.00 -13.08
CA LEU A 203 27.30 -13.27 -12.30
C LEU A 203 26.25 -14.20 -11.71
N TYR A 204 25.69 -15.11 -12.53
CA TYR A 204 24.67 -16.05 -12.09
C TYR A 204 25.20 -16.97 -10.97
N TYR A 205 26.36 -17.60 -11.18
CA TYR A 205 26.94 -18.50 -10.16
C TYR A 205 27.32 -17.78 -8.87
N LYS A 206 27.79 -16.53 -8.97
CA LYS A 206 28.08 -15.71 -7.79
C LYS A 206 26.80 -15.40 -7.00
N ILE A 207 25.70 -15.04 -7.66
CA ILE A 207 24.43 -14.82 -6.96
C ILE A 207 23.90 -16.13 -6.37
N MET A 208 23.97 -17.23 -7.12
CA MET A 208 23.48 -18.54 -6.66
C MET A 208 24.24 -19.01 -5.42
N SER A 209 25.57 -18.90 -5.41
CA SER A 209 26.38 -19.25 -4.23
C SER A 209 26.03 -18.43 -2.98
N LEU A 210 25.65 -17.14 -3.14
CA LEU A 210 25.17 -16.32 -2.02
C LEU A 210 23.82 -16.83 -1.49
N ILE A 211 22.92 -17.22 -2.39
CA ILE A 211 21.60 -17.78 -2.04
C ILE A 211 21.77 -19.11 -1.32
N GLU A 212 22.59 -20.02 -1.85
CA GLU A 212 22.85 -21.34 -1.26
C GLU A 212 23.46 -21.22 0.13
N LYS A 213 24.49 -20.37 0.28
CA LYS A 213 25.11 -20.10 1.58
C LYS A 213 24.08 -19.57 2.58
N SER A 214 23.31 -18.56 2.18
CA SER A 214 22.29 -17.96 3.05
C SER A 214 21.18 -18.93 3.42
N THR A 215 20.82 -19.84 2.50
CA THR A 215 19.84 -20.91 2.76
C THR A 215 20.37 -21.93 3.77
N ASN A 216 21.65 -22.29 3.69
CA ASN A 216 22.28 -23.18 4.65
C ASN A 216 22.35 -22.54 6.04
N ASP A 217 22.77 -21.28 6.13
CA ASP A 217 22.83 -20.53 7.38
C ASP A 217 21.42 -20.36 7.99
N MET A 218 20.42 -20.05 7.16
CA MET A 218 19.00 -19.97 7.55
C MET A 218 18.50 -21.30 8.13
N ASN A 219 18.79 -22.42 7.45
CA ASN A 219 18.36 -23.74 7.92
C ASN A 219 19.06 -24.16 9.22
N LYS A 220 20.27 -23.67 9.48
CA LYS A 220 20.98 -23.88 10.75
C LYS A 220 20.30 -23.11 11.88
N GLU A 221 20.02 -21.82 11.69
CA GLU A 221 19.34 -20.98 12.70
C GLU A 221 17.91 -21.48 13.00
N ILE A 222 17.16 -21.94 11.99
CA ILE A 222 15.83 -22.55 12.18
C ILE A 222 15.92 -23.80 13.09
N LYS A 223 16.97 -24.61 12.96
CA LYS A 223 17.18 -25.79 13.81
C LYS A 223 17.55 -25.40 15.24
N GLU A 224 18.37 -24.37 15.42
CA GLU A 224 18.79 -23.87 16.73
C GLU A 224 17.60 -23.28 17.52
N GLU A 225 16.66 -22.64 16.83
CA GLU A 225 15.43 -22.07 17.42
C GLU A 225 14.35 -23.11 17.75
N ASN A 226 14.62 -24.40 17.52
CA ASN A 226 13.72 -25.53 17.81
C ASN A 226 12.31 -25.39 17.21
N ILE A 227 12.19 -24.77 16.04
CA ILE A 227 10.90 -24.61 15.34
C ILE A 227 10.38 -26.00 14.92
N PRO A 228 9.11 -26.36 15.18
CA PRO A 228 8.63 -27.70 14.90
C PRO A 228 8.69 -28.05 13.41
N LYS A 229 9.17 -29.26 13.08
CA LYS A 229 9.41 -29.72 11.70
C LYS A 229 8.15 -29.69 10.81
N GLU A 230 6.97 -29.85 11.40
CA GLU A 230 5.69 -29.82 10.69
C GLU A 230 5.38 -28.43 10.13
N TYR A 231 5.67 -27.37 10.89
CA TYR A 231 5.51 -25.99 10.41
C TYR A 231 6.42 -25.71 9.22
N ILE A 232 7.69 -26.14 9.33
CA ILE A 232 8.68 -25.99 8.26
C ILE A 232 8.23 -26.73 7.01
N LYS A 233 7.82 -28.01 7.15
CA LYS A 233 7.37 -28.84 6.01
C LYS A 233 6.13 -28.28 5.32
N ARG A 234 5.12 -27.85 6.09
CA ARG A 234 3.90 -27.23 5.54
C ARG A 234 4.22 -25.93 4.84
N PHE A 235 5.03 -25.08 5.46
CA PHE A 235 5.46 -23.82 4.87
C PHE A 235 6.20 -24.04 3.55
N ASP A 236 7.21 -24.91 3.54
CA ASP A 236 8.02 -25.19 2.37
C ASP A 236 7.20 -25.84 1.25
N SER A 237 6.20 -26.67 1.57
CA SER A 237 5.31 -27.25 0.55
C SER A 237 4.53 -26.19 -0.24
N ILE A 238 4.21 -25.06 0.40
CA ILE A 238 3.46 -23.95 -0.23
C ILE A 238 4.42 -22.99 -0.94
N TYR A 239 5.57 -22.70 -0.33
CA TYR A 239 6.50 -21.68 -0.82
C TYR A 239 7.47 -22.18 -1.90
N LYS A 240 7.91 -23.44 -1.81
CA LYS A 240 8.94 -24.03 -2.69
C LYS A 240 8.65 -23.91 -4.19
N PRO A 241 7.41 -24.17 -4.70
CA PRO A 241 7.14 -24.02 -6.13
C PRO A 241 7.38 -22.60 -6.64
N CYS A 242 7.10 -21.59 -5.82
CA CYS A 242 7.38 -20.20 -6.19
C CYS A 242 8.87 -19.90 -6.15
N PHE A 243 9.57 -20.42 -5.15
CA PHE A 243 11.01 -20.26 -5.04
C PHE A 243 11.74 -20.87 -6.25
N ASP A 244 11.37 -22.08 -6.64
CA ASP A 244 11.97 -22.79 -7.79
C ASP A 244 11.73 -22.01 -9.09
N LYS A 245 10.52 -21.45 -9.27
CA LYS A 245 10.22 -20.57 -10.41
C LYS A 245 11.10 -19.33 -10.42
N TRP A 246 11.30 -18.69 -9.26
CA TRP A 246 12.18 -17.52 -9.17
C TRP A 246 13.63 -17.84 -9.52
N ILE A 247 14.15 -19.01 -9.13
CA ILE A 247 15.51 -19.44 -9.51
C ILE A 247 15.63 -19.55 -11.04
N GLN A 248 14.59 -20.03 -11.73
CA GLN A 248 14.57 -20.06 -13.19
C GLN A 248 14.56 -18.66 -13.80
N GLU A 249 13.75 -17.75 -13.25
CA GLU A 249 13.70 -16.34 -13.68
C GLU A 249 15.04 -15.62 -13.43
N LEU A 250 15.69 -15.88 -12.29
CA LEU A 250 17.02 -15.35 -11.97
C LEU A 250 18.04 -15.73 -13.03
N LYS A 251 18.04 -17.00 -13.48
CA LYS A 251 18.89 -17.44 -14.57
C LYS A 251 18.60 -16.65 -15.85
N GLN A 252 17.34 -16.44 -16.21
CA GLN A 252 17.00 -15.65 -17.39
C GLN A 252 17.49 -14.20 -17.29
N ILE A 253 17.33 -13.55 -16.12
CA ILE A 253 17.77 -12.17 -15.88
C ILE A 253 19.30 -12.05 -15.99
N CYS A 254 20.06 -12.96 -15.39
CA CYS A 254 21.52 -12.91 -15.44
C CYS A 254 22.06 -13.01 -16.88
N TYR A 255 21.43 -13.86 -17.72
CA TYR A 255 21.86 -14.10 -19.11
C TYR A 255 21.30 -13.08 -20.12
N SER A 256 20.34 -12.23 -19.71
CA SER A 256 19.72 -11.22 -20.57
C SER A 256 20.74 -10.20 -21.12
N GLN A 257 20.35 -9.48 -22.18
CA GLN A 257 21.17 -8.40 -22.78
C GLN A 257 20.99 -7.04 -22.08
N GLN A 258 20.25 -6.99 -20.97
CA GLN A 258 19.95 -5.76 -20.24
C GLN A 258 21.19 -5.20 -19.54
N SER A 259 21.10 -3.93 -19.17
CA SER A 259 22.16 -3.26 -18.42
C SER A 259 22.35 -3.86 -17.02
N VAL A 260 23.54 -3.68 -16.45
CA VAL A 260 23.89 -4.15 -15.11
C VAL A 260 22.96 -3.56 -14.04
N SER A 261 22.50 -2.31 -14.24
CA SER A 261 21.53 -1.67 -13.34
C SER A 261 20.15 -2.32 -13.43
N GLU A 262 19.62 -2.51 -14.63
CA GLU A 262 18.29 -3.13 -14.82
C GLU A 262 18.26 -4.56 -14.27
N LYS A 263 19.33 -5.34 -14.46
CA LYS A 263 19.44 -6.68 -13.89
C LYS A 263 19.40 -6.64 -12.36
N LYS A 264 20.14 -5.71 -11.74
CA LYS A 264 20.15 -5.53 -10.28
C LYS A 264 18.73 -5.23 -9.79
N ASP A 265 18.07 -4.24 -10.39
CA ASP A 265 16.74 -3.80 -9.95
C ASP A 265 15.70 -4.92 -10.12
N GLN A 266 15.73 -5.67 -11.23
CA GLN A 266 14.84 -6.82 -11.45
C GLN A 266 15.05 -7.92 -10.41
N ILE A 267 16.29 -8.25 -10.07
CA ILE A 267 16.60 -9.29 -9.09
C ILE A 267 16.12 -8.87 -7.70
N LEU A 268 16.35 -7.60 -7.31
CA LEU A 268 15.92 -7.08 -6.01
C LEU A 268 14.39 -7.00 -5.91
N ASN A 269 13.70 -6.56 -6.96
CA ASN A 269 12.25 -6.58 -7.04
C ASN A 269 11.68 -8.00 -6.92
N ASN A 270 12.32 -8.99 -7.54
CA ASN A 270 11.88 -10.37 -7.42
C ASN A 270 12.04 -10.91 -5.98
N ILE A 271 13.06 -10.46 -5.23
CA ILE A 271 13.21 -10.81 -3.80
C ILE A 271 12.08 -10.20 -2.97
N ILE A 272 11.63 -8.98 -3.29
CA ILE A 272 10.47 -8.36 -2.64
C ILE A 272 9.20 -9.18 -2.94
N VAL A 273 8.98 -9.56 -4.20
CA VAL A 273 7.83 -10.40 -4.59
C VAL A 273 7.86 -11.75 -3.86
N LEU A 274 9.02 -12.39 -3.74
CA LEU A 274 9.20 -13.60 -2.95
C LEU A 274 8.86 -13.37 -1.48
N SER A 275 9.28 -12.24 -0.91
CA SER A 275 8.99 -11.85 0.47
C SER A 275 7.49 -11.75 0.71
N TYR A 276 6.73 -11.08 -0.17
CA TYR A 276 5.27 -11.05 -0.07
C TYR A 276 4.63 -12.44 -0.19
N LYS A 277 5.11 -13.28 -1.12
CA LYS A 277 4.61 -14.65 -1.24
C LYS A 277 4.93 -15.51 -0.02
N MET A 278 6.01 -15.21 0.69
CA MET A 278 6.37 -15.83 1.97
C MET A 278 5.33 -15.52 3.05
N ILE A 279 4.89 -14.26 3.15
CA ILE A 279 3.83 -13.83 4.07
C ILE A 279 2.50 -14.51 3.72
N LEU A 280 2.15 -14.59 2.43
CA LEU A 280 0.96 -15.29 1.98
C LEU A 280 1.01 -16.79 2.31
N ALA A 281 2.16 -17.43 2.15
CA ALA A 281 2.34 -18.83 2.54
C ALA A 281 2.16 -19.01 4.05
N ALA A 282 2.71 -18.09 4.87
CA ALA A 282 2.53 -18.12 6.31
C ALA A 282 1.07 -17.95 6.73
N HIS A 283 0.29 -17.06 6.10
CA HIS A 283 -1.14 -16.94 6.36
C HIS A 283 -1.90 -18.22 6.02
N LYS A 284 -1.55 -18.91 4.94
CA LYS A 284 -2.16 -20.20 4.59
C LYS A 284 -1.84 -21.29 5.62
N VAL A 285 -0.60 -21.34 6.10
CA VAL A 285 -0.21 -22.27 7.18
C VAL A 285 -0.96 -21.97 8.46
N TYR A 286 -1.06 -20.69 8.85
CA TYR A 286 -1.80 -20.24 10.02
C TYR A 286 -3.27 -20.65 9.96
N ASN A 287 -3.96 -20.31 8.86
CA ASN A 287 -5.38 -20.62 8.70
C ASN A 287 -5.63 -22.14 8.73
N ASN A 288 -4.79 -22.94 8.08
CA ASN A 288 -4.95 -24.41 8.08
C ASN A 288 -4.70 -25.06 9.45
N ASN A 289 -4.02 -24.38 10.39
CA ASN A 289 -3.83 -24.87 11.75
C ASN A 289 -5.03 -24.56 12.67
N ASN A 290 -5.81 -23.52 12.36
CA ASN A 290 -6.98 -23.12 13.17
C ASN A 290 -8.29 -23.84 12.78
N TYR A 291 -8.27 -24.68 11.74
CA TYR A 291 -9.42 -25.46 11.26
C TYR A 291 -9.21 -26.99 11.36
N ASN A 292 -8.24 -27.45 12.15
CA ASN A 292 -8.10 -28.85 12.56
C ASN A 292 -8.27 -29.00 14.06
#